data_AF-A0ABD5MJA0-F1
#
_entry.id   AF-A0ABD5MJA0-F1
#
_cell.length_a   1.000
_cell.length_b   1.000
_cell.length_c   1.000
_cell.angle_alpha   90.00
_cell.angle_beta   90.00
_cell.angle_gamma   90.00
#
_symmetry.space_group_name_H-M   'P 1'
#
loop_
_entity.id
_entity.type
_entity.pdbx_description
1 polymer ?
#
loop_
_entity_poly.entity_id
_entity_poly.type
_entity_poly.pdbx_seq_one_letter_code
_entity_poly.pdbx_strand_id
1 'polypeptide(L)'
;MATAETAAQSERPESVGEWCDHHGLIGALLPFGYRRTETFDQFRTLAAEVKVLPKYQATFKLSDLLDDDDITRPFASSTVVTTQLKHLGAWPYRQTSSGMRWINPNYVHDHPWETAQCSTDKRTDILREAASYGVLTVSDVAPRFGLTTESLRRFLTRQEFDWSRYRCEGIRRLARTLATVHAWRDWSERELAAPFRRKTPTVRSWIHTYARTADWTPPADPSYRSDFQQGESRQ
;
A
#
# COMPACT_ATOMS: atom_id res chain seq x y z
N MET A 1 52.01 6.41 20.74
CA MET A 1 51.21 6.75 19.53
C MET A 1 50.45 5.50 19.15
N ALA A 2 49.17 5.41 19.54
CA ALA A 2 48.29 4.30 19.18
C ALA A 2 47.54 4.69 17.90
N THR A 3 47.76 3.93 16.84
CA THR A 3 47.04 4.05 15.56
C THR A 3 45.62 3.50 15.74
N ALA A 4 44.65 4.37 15.49
CA ALA A 4 43.23 4.03 15.39
C ALA A 4 42.98 3.32 14.05
N GLU A 5 43.14 2.00 14.02
CA GLU A 5 42.53 1.15 13.00
C GLU A 5 41.07 0.94 13.40
N THR A 6 40.25 1.94 13.07
CA THR A 6 38.80 1.86 13.21
C THR A 6 38.32 0.83 12.21
N ALA A 7 37.89 -0.31 12.74
CA ALA A 7 37.24 -1.38 12.00
C ALA A 7 36.22 -0.79 11.02
N ALA A 8 36.40 -1.10 9.74
CA ALA A 8 35.36 -0.98 8.74
C ALA A 8 34.22 -1.91 9.15
N GLN A 9 33.29 -1.41 9.96
CA GLN A 9 31.98 -2.00 10.12
C GLN A 9 31.36 -1.99 8.73
N SER A 10 31.28 -3.15 8.08
CA SER A 10 30.54 -3.31 6.84
C SER A 10 29.08 -3.01 7.16
N GLU A 11 28.65 -1.78 6.92
CA GLU A 11 27.25 -1.36 7.05
C GLU A 11 26.41 -2.34 6.24
N ARG A 12 25.45 -2.98 6.92
CA ARG A 12 24.52 -3.90 6.30
C ARG A 12 23.81 -3.16 5.17
N PRO A 13 23.71 -3.74 3.96
CA PRO A 13 22.94 -3.11 2.88
C PRO A 13 21.51 -2.86 3.39
N GLU A 14 21.11 -1.59 3.34
CA GLU A 14 19.77 -1.14 3.73
C GLU A 14 18.73 -1.82 2.84
N SER A 15 17.73 -2.46 3.44
CA SER A 15 16.63 -3.06 2.67
C SER A 15 15.72 -1.97 2.08
N VAL A 16 15.05 -2.29 0.97
CA VAL A 16 14.07 -1.40 0.34
C VAL A 16 13.00 -0.93 1.34
N GLY A 17 12.57 -1.82 2.23
CA GLY A 17 11.62 -1.52 3.30
C GLY A 17 12.17 -0.51 4.30
N GLU A 18 13.38 -0.73 4.82
CA GLU A 18 14.04 0.18 5.77
C GLU A 18 14.23 1.58 5.17
N TRP A 19 14.70 1.66 3.92
CA TRP A 19 14.86 2.93 3.21
C TRP A 19 13.52 3.64 3.00
N CYS A 20 12.49 2.90 2.60
CA CYS A 20 11.14 3.46 2.45
C CYS A 20 10.59 3.96 3.79
N ASP A 21 10.80 3.23 4.88
CA ASP A 21 10.34 3.64 6.21
C ASP A 21 11.11 4.88 6.70
N HIS A 22 12.43 4.93 6.48
CA HIS A 22 13.27 6.10 6.81
C HIS A 22 12.77 7.37 6.12
N HIS A 23 12.42 7.29 4.82
CA HIS A 23 11.90 8.43 4.07
C HIS A 23 10.39 8.65 4.19
N GLY A 24 9.67 7.76 4.90
CA GLY A 24 8.23 7.80 5.00
C GLY A 24 7.53 7.63 3.64
N LEU A 25 7.93 6.62 2.88
CA LEU A 25 7.45 6.30 1.53
C LEU A 25 6.84 4.89 1.45
N ILE A 26 6.00 4.64 0.46
CA ILE A 26 5.35 3.35 0.23
C ILE A 26 6.06 2.67 -0.93
N GLY A 27 7.00 1.76 -0.62
CA GLY A 27 7.84 1.10 -1.61
C GLY A 27 7.05 0.33 -2.68
N ALA A 28 5.84 -0.12 -2.37
CA ALA A 28 4.95 -0.81 -3.31
C ALA A 28 4.30 0.10 -4.37
N LEU A 29 4.55 1.41 -4.32
CA LEU A 29 4.09 2.38 -5.33
C LEU A 29 5.28 3.11 -5.98
N LEU A 30 6.51 2.88 -5.52
CA LEU A 30 7.70 3.53 -6.07
C LEU A 30 8.21 2.77 -7.31
N PRO A 31 8.56 3.48 -8.39
CA PRO A 31 8.96 2.86 -9.66
C PRO A 31 10.46 2.58 -9.69
N PHE A 32 10.96 1.80 -8.73
CA PHE A 32 12.39 1.48 -8.65
C PHE A 32 12.89 0.84 -9.95
N GLY A 33 13.99 1.36 -10.49
CA GLY A 33 14.51 0.98 -11.81
C GLY A 33 15.03 -0.46 -11.92
N TYR A 34 15.34 -1.11 -10.80
CA TYR A 34 15.72 -2.54 -10.81
C TYR A 34 14.49 -3.46 -10.93
N ARG A 35 13.27 -2.96 -10.73
CA ARG A 35 12.05 -3.76 -10.88
C ARG A 35 11.75 -3.97 -12.34
N ARG A 36 11.37 -5.20 -12.68
CA ARG A 36 10.99 -5.56 -14.06
C ARG A 36 9.73 -4.85 -14.54
N THR A 37 8.83 -4.51 -13.62
CA THR A 37 7.56 -3.84 -13.90
C THR A 37 7.56 -2.43 -13.33
N GLU A 38 7.06 -1.48 -14.11
CA GLU A 38 6.74 -0.14 -13.61
C GLU A 38 5.60 -0.31 -12.59
N THR A 39 5.95 -0.11 -11.33
CA THR A 39 5.12 -0.49 -10.19
C THR A 39 3.82 0.32 -10.12
N PHE A 40 3.84 1.58 -10.52
CA PHE A 40 2.68 2.44 -10.41
C PHE A 40 1.77 2.34 -11.65
N ASP A 41 2.32 2.07 -12.83
CA ASP A 41 1.52 1.66 -13.99
C ASP A 41 0.79 0.34 -13.68
N GLN A 42 1.45 -0.62 -13.05
CA GLN A 42 0.81 -1.83 -12.53
C GLN A 42 -0.33 -1.49 -11.56
N PHE A 43 -0.09 -0.57 -10.61
CA PHE A 43 -1.14 -0.11 -9.70
C PHE A 43 -2.33 0.53 -10.44
N ARG A 44 -2.07 1.31 -11.49
CA ARG A 44 -3.11 1.93 -12.33
C ARG A 44 -3.93 0.88 -13.08
N THR A 45 -3.28 -0.14 -13.64
CA THR A 45 -3.95 -1.28 -14.28
C THR A 45 -4.84 -2.01 -13.27
N LEU A 46 -4.28 -2.39 -12.11
CA LEU A 46 -5.07 -3.05 -11.05
C LEU A 46 -6.27 -2.21 -10.59
N ALA A 47 -6.10 -0.89 -10.47
CA ALA A 47 -7.19 0.01 -10.12
C ALA A 47 -8.31 0.04 -11.16
N ALA A 48 -7.96 0.02 -12.45
CA ALA A 48 -8.92 -0.04 -13.54
C ALA A 48 -9.70 -1.37 -13.52
N GLU A 49 -9.01 -2.48 -13.35
CA GLU A 49 -9.59 -3.82 -13.32
C GLU A 49 -10.52 -4.01 -12.10
N VAL A 50 -10.07 -3.62 -10.91
CA VAL A 50 -10.89 -3.67 -9.69
C VAL A 50 -12.15 -2.80 -9.82
N LYS A 51 -12.07 -1.67 -10.53
CA LYS A 51 -13.20 -0.76 -10.73
C LYS A 51 -14.30 -1.36 -11.62
N VAL A 52 -13.95 -2.20 -12.59
CA VAL A 52 -14.91 -2.81 -13.52
C VAL A 52 -15.47 -4.15 -13.03
N LEU A 53 -14.95 -4.69 -11.92
CA LEU A 53 -15.47 -5.91 -11.31
C LEU A 53 -16.98 -5.84 -11.06
N PRO A 54 -17.74 -6.91 -11.35
CA PRO A 54 -19.17 -6.95 -11.08
C PRO A 54 -19.48 -6.69 -9.61
N LYS A 55 -20.41 -5.77 -9.33
CA LYS A 55 -20.78 -5.37 -7.97
C LYS A 55 -21.43 -6.49 -7.15
N TYR A 56 -21.93 -7.53 -7.80
CA TYR A 56 -22.52 -8.73 -7.18
C TYR A 56 -21.48 -9.87 -7.00
N GLN A 57 -20.23 -9.66 -7.42
CA GLN A 57 -19.15 -10.62 -7.19
C GLN A 57 -18.44 -10.27 -5.88
N ALA A 58 -18.64 -11.09 -4.85
CA ALA A 58 -18.06 -10.87 -3.51
C ALA A 58 -16.53 -10.95 -3.49
N THR A 59 -15.96 -11.83 -4.31
CA THR A 59 -14.51 -12.08 -4.33
C THR A 59 -13.99 -12.35 -5.73
N PHE A 60 -12.73 -12.05 -5.97
CA PHE A 60 -12.01 -12.27 -7.22
C PHE A 60 -10.64 -12.94 -6.95
N LYS A 61 -10.02 -13.53 -7.97
CA LYS A 61 -8.62 -13.94 -7.94
C LYS A 61 -7.77 -12.93 -8.68
N LEU A 62 -6.49 -12.84 -8.34
CA LEU A 62 -5.57 -12.00 -9.10
C LEU A 62 -5.48 -12.45 -10.57
N SER A 63 -5.64 -13.75 -10.82
CA SER A 63 -5.74 -14.32 -12.17
C SER A 63 -6.93 -13.87 -12.99
N ASP A 64 -7.93 -13.29 -12.33
CA ASP A 64 -9.10 -12.75 -13.03
C ASP A 64 -8.88 -11.29 -13.45
N LEU A 65 -7.79 -10.65 -12.99
CA LEU A 65 -7.50 -9.22 -13.24
C LEU A 65 -6.30 -8.99 -14.15
N LEU A 66 -5.37 -9.93 -14.21
CA LEU A 66 -4.14 -9.82 -14.99
C LEU A 66 -4.08 -11.01 -15.94
N ASP A 67 -3.48 -10.85 -17.12
CA ASP A 67 -3.28 -11.98 -18.03
C ASP A 67 -2.27 -12.97 -17.45
N ASP A 68 -2.37 -14.25 -17.79
CA ASP A 68 -1.48 -15.30 -17.24
C ASP A 68 0.01 -15.00 -17.47
N ASP A 69 0.37 -14.27 -18.52
CA ASP A 69 1.74 -13.81 -18.78
C ASP A 69 2.26 -12.79 -17.74
N ASP A 70 1.36 -12.06 -17.08
CA ASP A 70 1.65 -11.12 -15.99
C ASP A 70 1.63 -11.80 -14.60
N ILE A 71 1.08 -13.03 -14.52
CA ILE A 71 0.91 -13.79 -13.27
C ILE A 71 1.93 -14.93 -13.13
N THR A 72 2.35 -15.53 -14.25
CA THR A 72 3.25 -16.69 -14.28
C THR A 72 4.74 -16.36 -14.18
N ARG A 73 5.10 -15.07 -14.13
CA ARG A 73 6.50 -14.64 -14.06
C ARG A 73 6.85 -14.30 -12.60
N PRO A 74 7.90 -14.92 -12.04
CA PRO A 74 8.08 -15.06 -10.59
C PRO A 74 8.00 -13.72 -9.87
N PHE A 75 7.01 -13.63 -8.99
CA PHE A 75 6.76 -12.63 -7.94
C PHE A 75 7.84 -11.56 -7.76
N ALA A 76 7.73 -10.47 -8.53
CA ALA A 76 8.10 -9.15 -8.06
C ALA A 76 6.81 -8.45 -7.60
N SER A 77 6.29 -8.56 -6.38
CA SER A 77 6.55 -9.37 -5.20
C SER A 77 5.17 -9.62 -4.57
N SER A 78 4.93 -10.75 -3.92
CA SER A 78 3.62 -11.02 -3.28
C SER A 78 3.21 -9.86 -2.36
N THR A 79 4.16 -9.16 -1.77
CA THR A 79 3.99 -7.97 -0.93
C THR A 79 3.63 -6.70 -1.69
N VAL A 80 4.21 -6.41 -2.86
CA VAL A 80 3.91 -5.20 -3.66
C VAL A 80 2.47 -5.22 -4.16
N VAL A 81 2.08 -6.29 -4.87
CA VAL A 81 0.70 -6.41 -5.39
C VAL A 81 -0.30 -6.49 -4.24
N THR A 82 0.03 -7.18 -3.14
CA THR A 82 -0.81 -7.18 -1.93
C THR A 82 -1.02 -5.78 -1.39
N THR A 83 0.04 -4.98 -1.29
CA THR A 83 -0.04 -3.61 -0.79
C THR A 83 -0.85 -2.72 -1.73
N GLN A 84 -0.68 -2.87 -3.04
CA GLN A 84 -1.46 -2.17 -4.06
C GLN A 84 -2.96 -2.50 -3.96
N LEU A 85 -3.32 -3.79 -3.90
CA LEU A 85 -4.70 -4.23 -3.71
C LEU A 85 -5.30 -3.68 -2.42
N LYS A 86 -4.54 -3.67 -1.32
CA LYS A 86 -4.99 -3.08 -0.05
C LYS A 86 -5.21 -1.56 -0.15
N HIS A 87 -4.40 -0.81 -0.91
CA HIS A 87 -4.70 0.61 -1.21
C HIS A 87 -6.01 0.79 -1.97
N LEU A 88 -6.38 -0.18 -2.81
CA LEU A 88 -7.68 -0.22 -3.49
C LEU A 88 -8.81 -0.73 -2.59
N GLY A 89 -8.54 -1.02 -1.32
CA GLY A 89 -9.50 -1.57 -0.37
C GLY A 89 -9.85 -3.03 -0.61
N ALA A 90 -9.13 -3.72 -1.50
CA ALA A 90 -9.24 -5.15 -1.69
C ALA A 90 -8.40 -5.87 -0.63
N TRP A 91 -8.93 -6.98 -0.12
CA TRP A 91 -8.39 -7.63 1.06
C TRP A 91 -8.33 -9.15 0.87
N PRO A 92 -7.29 -9.83 1.38
CA PRO A 92 -7.21 -11.28 1.29
C PRO A 92 -8.36 -11.92 2.07
N TYR A 93 -9.07 -12.85 1.42
CA TYR A 93 -10.21 -13.56 1.96
C TYR A 93 -9.84 -14.98 2.39
N ARG A 94 -9.42 -15.81 1.43
CA ARG A 94 -9.15 -17.22 1.65
C ARG A 94 -8.23 -17.79 0.56
N GLN A 95 -7.29 -18.63 0.98
CA GLN A 95 -6.51 -19.46 0.06
C GLN A 95 -7.37 -20.63 -0.43
N THR A 96 -7.43 -20.82 -1.75
CA THR A 96 -8.10 -21.96 -2.39
C THR A 96 -7.10 -22.81 -3.17
N SER A 97 -7.53 -23.96 -3.68
CA SER A 97 -6.71 -24.81 -4.57
C SER A 97 -6.24 -24.10 -5.85
N SER A 98 -6.88 -22.98 -6.21
CA SER A 98 -6.61 -22.20 -7.41
C SER A 98 -6.10 -20.79 -7.08
N GLY A 99 -5.54 -20.59 -5.89
CA GLY A 99 -4.91 -19.34 -5.47
C GLY A 99 -5.65 -18.57 -4.37
N MET A 100 -5.08 -17.42 -4.00
CA MET A 100 -5.65 -16.49 -3.02
C MET A 100 -6.85 -15.76 -3.62
N ARG A 101 -7.98 -15.78 -2.91
CA ARG A 101 -9.13 -14.93 -3.23
C ARG A 101 -9.05 -13.62 -2.46
N TRP A 102 -9.45 -12.56 -3.13
CA TRP A 102 -9.52 -11.20 -2.63
C TRP A 102 -10.97 -10.75 -2.60
N ILE A 103 -11.30 -9.94 -1.61
CA ILE A 103 -12.61 -9.29 -1.53
C ILE A 103 -12.69 -8.15 -2.51
N ASN A 104 -13.83 -8.10 -3.21
CA ASN A 104 -14.17 -7.00 -4.08
C ASN A 104 -14.56 -5.76 -3.24
N PRO A 105 -13.79 -4.65 -3.30
CA PRO A 105 -14.10 -3.44 -2.55
C PRO A 105 -15.40 -2.74 -3.00
N ASN A 106 -15.98 -3.16 -4.13
CA ASN A 106 -17.21 -2.62 -4.72
C ASN A 106 -18.41 -3.56 -4.55
N TYR A 107 -18.29 -4.63 -3.77
CA TYR A 107 -19.38 -5.56 -3.52
C TYR A 107 -20.53 -4.89 -2.76
N VAL A 108 -21.77 -5.05 -3.22
CA VAL A 108 -22.93 -4.28 -2.72
C VAL A 108 -23.85 -5.03 -1.74
N HIS A 109 -23.67 -6.34 -1.56
CA HIS A 109 -24.50 -7.14 -0.64
C HIS A 109 -23.79 -7.33 0.71
N ASP A 110 -24.44 -8.09 1.60
CA ASP A 110 -23.87 -8.45 2.91
C ASP A 110 -22.50 -9.09 2.74
N HIS A 111 -21.52 -8.45 3.38
CA HIS A 111 -20.13 -8.77 3.17
C HIS A 111 -19.88 -10.24 3.55
N PRO A 112 -19.09 -11.02 2.80
CA PRO A 112 -18.84 -12.46 3.05
C PRO A 112 -18.17 -12.77 4.40
N TRP A 113 -17.95 -11.77 5.24
CA TRP A 113 -17.48 -11.89 6.61
C TRP A 113 -18.62 -11.57 7.56
N GLU A 114 -19.53 -12.52 7.75
CA GLU A 114 -20.63 -12.39 8.72
C GLU A 114 -20.19 -12.70 10.16
N THR A 115 -18.98 -13.27 10.34
CA THR A 115 -18.40 -13.63 11.64
C THR A 115 -16.99 -13.09 11.81
N ALA A 116 -16.63 -12.73 13.04
CA ALA A 116 -15.31 -12.20 13.38
C ALA A 116 -14.18 -13.19 12.99
N GLN A 117 -13.37 -12.82 12.00
CA GLN A 117 -12.32 -13.67 11.42
C GLN A 117 -11.00 -13.68 12.22
N CYS A 118 -10.90 -12.91 13.30
CA CYS A 118 -9.66 -12.71 14.03
C CYS A 118 -9.89 -12.27 15.48
N SER A 119 -8.87 -12.46 16.32
CA SER A 119 -8.81 -11.91 17.67
C SER A 119 -8.87 -10.38 17.66
N THR A 120 -9.21 -9.80 18.81
CA THR A 120 -9.21 -8.33 19.01
C THR A 120 -7.86 -7.71 18.64
N ASP A 121 -6.75 -8.30 19.08
CA ASP A 121 -5.40 -7.77 18.79
C ASP A 121 -5.10 -7.77 17.30
N LYS A 122 -5.37 -8.90 16.63
CA LYS A 122 -5.19 -9.02 15.18
C LYS A 122 -6.09 -8.07 14.40
N ARG A 123 -7.30 -7.78 14.91
CA ARG A 123 -8.18 -6.75 14.35
C ARG A 123 -7.53 -5.36 14.46
N THR A 124 -6.99 -5.01 15.62
CA THR A 124 -6.28 -3.75 15.85
C THR A 124 -5.06 -3.60 14.94
N ASP A 125 -4.29 -4.67 14.72
CA ASP A 125 -3.16 -4.65 13.79
C ASP A 125 -3.59 -4.41 12.34
N ILE A 126 -4.66 -5.07 11.90
CA ILE A 126 -5.24 -4.83 10.57
C ILE A 126 -5.75 -3.38 10.45
N LEU A 127 -6.35 -2.83 11.51
CA LEU A 127 -6.83 -1.43 11.50
C LEU A 127 -5.66 -0.45 11.43
N ARG A 128 -4.55 -0.74 12.12
CA ARG A 128 -3.31 0.04 12.03
C ARG A 128 -2.71 0.00 10.62
N GLU A 129 -2.64 -1.18 10.03
CA GLU A 129 -2.21 -1.35 8.63
C GLU A 129 -3.14 -0.60 7.67
N ALA A 130 -4.45 -0.73 7.83
CA ALA A 130 -5.42 -0.06 6.96
C ALA A 130 -5.34 1.47 7.06
N ALA A 131 -5.14 2.00 8.27
CA ALA A 131 -4.95 3.42 8.49
C ALA A 131 -3.64 3.92 7.87
N SER A 132 -2.55 3.13 7.91
CA SER A 132 -1.24 3.53 7.38
C SER A 132 -1.22 3.73 5.86
N TYR A 133 -2.19 3.18 5.12
CA TYR A 133 -2.38 3.48 3.70
C TYR A 133 -2.93 4.88 3.43
N GLY A 134 -3.52 5.55 4.43
CA GLY A 134 -4.05 6.92 4.36
C GLY A 134 -5.32 7.10 3.51
N VAL A 135 -5.43 6.38 2.39
CA VAL A 135 -6.53 6.46 1.44
C VAL A 135 -7.82 5.82 1.97
N LEU A 136 -7.69 4.78 2.81
CA LEU A 136 -8.81 4.05 3.38
C LEU A 136 -9.45 4.83 4.54
N THR A 137 -10.75 4.68 4.68
CA THR A 137 -11.57 5.21 5.78
C THR A 137 -12.21 4.07 6.56
N VAL A 138 -12.76 4.40 7.73
CA VAL A 138 -13.51 3.43 8.54
C VAL A 138 -14.61 2.75 7.74
N SER A 139 -15.30 3.44 6.82
CA SER A 139 -16.34 2.83 5.99
C SER A 139 -15.80 1.83 4.96
N ASP A 140 -14.57 2.01 4.50
CA ASP A 140 -13.95 1.06 3.56
C ASP A 140 -13.52 -0.23 4.27
N VAL A 141 -13.26 -0.14 5.58
CA VAL A 141 -12.67 -1.22 6.39
C VAL A 141 -13.69 -1.89 7.31
N ALA A 142 -14.79 -1.22 7.67
CA ALA A 142 -15.84 -1.83 8.51
C ALA A 142 -16.43 -3.12 7.91
N PRO A 143 -16.72 -3.20 6.59
CA PRO A 143 -17.18 -4.44 5.97
C PRO A 143 -16.18 -5.59 6.14
N ARG A 144 -14.88 -5.27 6.33
CA ARG A 144 -13.86 -6.30 6.56
C ARG A 144 -14.10 -7.15 7.81
N PHE A 145 -14.86 -6.63 8.76
CA PHE A 145 -15.10 -7.29 10.04
C PHE A 145 -16.56 -7.69 10.22
N GLY A 146 -17.38 -7.62 9.17
CA GLY A 146 -18.83 -7.79 9.30
C GLY A 146 -19.46 -6.70 10.17
N LEU A 147 -18.85 -5.51 10.22
CA LEU A 147 -19.30 -4.41 11.05
C LEU A 147 -19.88 -3.29 10.20
N THR A 148 -20.89 -2.61 10.74
CA THR A 148 -21.27 -1.29 10.23
C THR A 148 -20.17 -0.27 10.57
N THR A 149 -20.16 0.85 9.84
CA THR A 149 -19.21 1.95 10.12
C THR A 149 -19.33 2.42 11.57
N GLU A 150 -20.55 2.50 12.10
CA GLU A 150 -20.82 2.91 13.48
C GLU A 150 -20.33 1.88 14.50
N SER A 151 -20.57 0.59 14.25
CA SER A 151 -20.05 -0.48 15.10
C SER A 151 -18.52 -0.48 15.14
N LEU A 152 -17.85 -0.26 14.00
CA LEU A 152 -16.40 -0.14 13.98
C LEU A 152 -15.93 1.11 14.73
N ARG A 153 -16.58 2.27 14.58
CA ARG A 153 -16.22 3.48 15.38
C ARG A 153 -16.29 3.23 16.88
N ARG A 154 -17.38 2.61 17.35
CA ARG A 154 -17.52 2.25 18.77
C ARG A 154 -16.42 1.30 19.23
N PHE A 155 -16.04 0.34 18.38
CA PHE A 155 -14.91 -0.54 18.66
C PHE A 155 -13.61 0.26 18.80
N LEU A 156 -13.30 1.18 17.87
CA LEU A 156 -12.10 2.02 17.93
C LEU A 156 -12.05 2.84 19.22
N THR A 157 -13.16 3.46 19.62
CA THR A 157 -13.26 4.21 20.88
C THR A 157 -13.01 3.32 22.10
N ARG A 158 -13.62 2.12 22.16
CA ARG A 158 -13.44 1.18 23.27
C ARG A 158 -12.02 0.63 23.37
N GLN A 159 -11.29 0.60 22.27
CA GLN A 159 -9.89 0.13 22.23
C GLN A 159 -8.89 1.29 22.31
N GLU A 160 -9.37 2.52 22.54
CA GLU A 160 -8.54 3.74 22.58
C GLU A 160 -7.66 3.89 21.32
N PHE A 161 -8.14 3.40 20.18
CA PHE A 161 -7.39 3.43 18.92
C PHE A 161 -7.64 4.75 18.18
N ASP A 162 -6.60 5.58 18.07
CA ASP A 162 -6.66 6.85 17.35
C ASP A 162 -6.50 6.66 15.83
N TRP A 163 -7.59 6.24 15.20
CA TRP A 163 -7.65 6.06 13.74
C TRP A 163 -7.26 7.32 12.97
N SER A 164 -7.67 8.50 13.46
CA SER A 164 -7.43 9.77 12.78
C SER A 164 -5.94 10.08 12.72
N ARG A 165 -5.21 9.89 13.83
CA ARG A 165 -3.76 10.07 13.87
C ARG A 165 -3.04 9.12 12.91
N TYR A 166 -3.26 7.81 13.02
CA TYR A 166 -2.60 6.83 12.15
C TYR A 166 -2.91 7.07 10.67
N ARG A 167 -4.16 7.44 10.36
CA ARG A 167 -4.56 7.77 8.99
C ARG A 167 -3.90 9.05 8.49
N CYS A 168 -3.72 10.05 9.35
CA CYS A 168 -3.01 11.27 8.98
C CYS A 168 -1.54 11.00 8.64
N GLU A 169 -0.87 10.13 9.42
CA GLU A 169 0.48 9.65 9.12
C GLU A 169 0.51 8.89 7.77
N GLY A 170 -0.47 8.02 7.52
CA GLY A 170 -0.62 7.34 6.24
C GLY A 170 -0.87 8.28 5.06
N ILE A 171 -1.69 9.32 5.22
CA ILE A 171 -1.90 10.35 4.19
C ILE A 171 -0.59 11.07 3.88
N ARG A 172 0.18 11.44 4.90
CA ARG A 172 1.50 12.07 4.73
C ARG A 172 2.44 11.13 3.96
N ARG A 173 2.50 9.85 4.34
CA ARG A 173 3.31 8.81 3.67
C ARG A 173 2.93 8.66 2.20
N LEU A 174 1.63 8.57 1.91
CA LEU A 174 1.11 8.48 0.54
C LEU A 174 1.43 9.73 -0.28
N ALA A 175 1.17 10.92 0.26
CA ALA A 175 1.44 12.19 -0.41
C ALA A 175 2.92 12.34 -0.79
N ARG A 176 3.83 12.03 0.14
CA ARG A 176 5.28 12.00 -0.09
C ARG A 176 5.65 10.98 -1.16
N THR A 177 5.06 9.78 -1.11
CA THR A 177 5.27 8.75 -2.13
C THR A 177 4.89 9.25 -3.52
N LEU A 178 3.70 9.82 -3.70
CA LEU A 178 3.25 10.33 -5.00
C LEU A 178 4.12 11.49 -5.50
N ALA A 179 4.56 12.38 -4.60
CA ALA A 179 5.51 13.43 -4.96
C ALA A 179 6.87 12.86 -5.40
N THR A 180 7.34 11.78 -4.76
CA THR A 180 8.54 11.06 -5.18
C THR A 180 8.37 10.42 -6.55
N VAL A 181 7.22 9.77 -6.83
CA VAL A 181 6.94 9.23 -8.16
C VAL A 181 6.93 10.35 -9.21
N HIS A 182 6.29 11.48 -8.92
CA HIS A 182 6.28 12.67 -9.79
C HIS A 182 7.68 13.24 -10.04
N ALA A 183 8.58 13.17 -9.06
CA ALA A 183 9.95 13.64 -9.22
C ALA A 183 10.82 12.67 -10.04
N TRP A 184 10.54 11.37 -9.98
CA TRP A 184 11.30 10.34 -10.69
C TRP A 184 10.77 10.04 -12.10
N ARG A 185 9.51 10.39 -12.36
CA ARG A 185 8.78 10.12 -13.61
C ARG A 185 7.96 11.34 -13.99
N ASP A 186 7.87 11.65 -15.28
CA ASP A 186 7.16 12.82 -15.82
C ASP A 186 5.61 12.69 -15.79
N TRP A 187 5.05 12.06 -14.76
CA TRP A 187 3.60 11.92 -14.62
C TRP A 187 3.00 13.08 -13.86
N SER A 188 1.83 13.53 -14.28
CA SER A 188 1.11 14.59 -13.58
C SER A 188 0.53 14.11 -12.25
N GLU A 189 0.42 15.01 -11.27
CA GLU A 189 -0.30 14.76 -10.02
C GLU A 189 -1.74 14.27 -10.25
N ARG A 190 -2.36 14.64 -11.39
CA ARG A 190 -3.70 14.18 -11.77
C ARG A 190 -3.70 12.71 -12.12
N GLU A 191 -2.75 12.26 -12.94
CA GLU A 191 -2.57 10.85 -13.31
C GLU A 191 -2.24 10.01 -12.09
N LEU A 192 -1.36 10.50 -11.21
CA LEU A 192 -1.03 9.86 -9.95
C LEU A 192 -2.23 9.75 -8.99
N ALA A 193 -3.10 10.75 -8.96
CA ALA A 193 -4.26 10.74 -8.06
C ALA A 193 -5.45 9.91 -8.58
N ALA A 194 -5.53 9.65 -9.89
CA ALA A 194 -6.68 9.02 -10.53
C ALA A 194 -6.98 7.56 -10.11
N PRO A 195 -6.00 6.68 -9.82
CA PRO A 195 -6.25 5.28 -9.49
C PRO A 195 -6.90 5.07 -8.11
N PHE A 196 -6.78 6.05 -7.21
CA PHE A 196 -7.27 5.92 -5.85
C PHE A 196 -8.79 6.07 -5.77
N ARG A 197 -9.42 5.40 -4.80
CA ARG A 197 -10.87 5.51 -4.53
C ARG A 197 -11.32 6.90 -4.11
N ARG A 198 -10.40 7.72 -3.61
CA ARG A 198 -10.67 9.09 -3.18
C ARG A 198 -10.74 10.00 -4.39
N LYS A 199 -11.56 11.04 -4.31
CA LYS A 199 -11.68 12.01 -5.40
C LYS A 199 -10.30 12.59 -5.74
N THR A 200 -9.98 12.68 -7.03
CA THR A 200 -8.69 13.19 -7.51
C THR A 200 -8.27 14.53 -6.86
N PRO A 201 -9.16 15.54 -6.71
CA PRO A 201 -8.79 16.79 -6.04
C PRO A 201 -8.37 16.59 -4.57
N THR A 202 -8.96 15.63 -3.87
CA THR A 202 -8.62 15.31 -2.48
C THR A 202 -7.20 14.75 -2.40
N VAL A 203 -6.85 13.77 -3.23
CA VAL A 203 -5.50 13.19 -3.21
C VAL A 203 -4.45 14.22 -3.62
N ARG A 204 -4.74 15.05 -4.64
CA ARG A 204 -3.86 16.16 -5.02
C ARG A 204 -3.67 17.17 -3.90
N SER A 205 -4.73 17.50 -3.16
CA SER A 205 -4.63 18.38 -1.99
C SER A 205 -3.65 17.83 -0.95
N TRP A 206 -3.62 16.51 -0.75
CA TRP A 206 -2.67 15.88 0.17
C TRP A 206 -1.23 16.02 -0.30
N ILE A 207 -0.97 15.84 -1.60
CA ILE A 207 0.36 16.06 -2.20
C ILE A 207 0.81 17.50 -1.92
N HIS A 208 -0.05 18.49 -2.21
CA HIS A 208 0.28 19.89 -1.96
C HIS A 208 0.52 20.21 -0.48
N THR A 209 -0.27 19.64 0.43
CA THR A 209 -0.16 19.91 1.86
C THR A 209 1.04 19.24 2.52
N TYR A 210 1.36 17.99 2.15
CA TYR A 210 2.30 17.16 2.91
C TYR A 210 3.63 16.88 2.22
N ALA A 211 3.75 17.18 0.93
CA ALA A 211 4.97 16.96 0.15
C ALA A 211 5.66 18.25 -0.33
N ARG A 212 5.08 19.43 -0.03
CA ARG A 212 5.68 20.75 -0.31
C ARG A 212 6.02 21.51 0.98
N THR A 213 6.28 20.79 2.05
CA THR A 213 6.70 21.36 3.33
C THR A 213 8.19 21.69 3.29
N ALA A 214 8.63 22.74 3.98
CA ALA A 214 10.02 23.21 3.92
C ALA A 214 11.04 22.19 4.47
N ASP A 215 10.58 21.21 5.25
CA ASP A 215 11.36 20.18 5.93
C ASP A 215 11.52 18.88 5.11
N TRP A 216 10.92 18.80 3.91
CA TRP A 216 10.94 17.56 3.14
C TRP A 216 11.04 17.80 1.63
N THR A 217 11.91 17.02 0.99
CA THR A 217 12.01 16.93 -0.46
C THR A 217 12.02 15.47 -0.89
N PRO A 218 11.51 15.14 -2.10
CA PRO A 218 11.66 13.81 -2.67
C PRO A 218 13.13 13.35 -2.63
N PRO A 219 13.42 12.14 -2.10
CA PRO A 219 14.78 11.62 -2.14
C PRO A 219 15.16 11.23 -3.57
N ALA A 220 16.47 11.14 -3.84
CA ALA A 220 16.99 10.60 -5.09
C ALA A 220 16.62 9.11 -5.22
N ASP A 221 16.45 8.62 -6.45
CA ASP A 221 16.14 7.22 -6.74
C ASP A 221 17.32 6.31 -6.36
N PRO A 222 17.24 5.46 -5.31
CA PRO A 222 18.35 4.63 -4.88
C PRO A 222 18.62 3.45 -5.82
N SER A 223 17.83 3.24 -6.87
CA SER A 223 17.87 2.06 -7.73
C SER A 223 19.21 1.81 -8.42
N TYR A 224 20.05 2.84 -8.57
CA TYR A 224 21.39 2.70 -9.17
C TYR A 224 22.44 2.14 -8.19
N ARG A 225 22.12 2.06 -6.89
CA ARG A 225 23.05 1.56 -5.88
C ARG A 225 22.99 0.02 -5.79
N SER A 226 24.14 -0.64 -5.88
CA SER A 226 24.23 -2.11 -5.92
C SER A 226 23.90 -2.78 -4.59
N ASP A 227 24.19 -2.12 -3.47
CA ASP A 227 23.83 -2.54 -2.10
C ASP A 227 22.30 -2.53 -1.89
N PHE A 228 21.60 -1.54 -2.43
CA PHE A 228 20.15 -1.41 -2.37
C PHE A 228 19.43 -2.54 -3.12
N GLN A 229 19.92 -2.89 -4.31
CA GLN A 229 19.37 -4.00 -5.11
C GLN A 229 19.51 -5.35 -4.40
N GLN A 230 20.64 -5.60 -3.72
CA GLN A 230 20.89 -6.85 -2.98
C GLN A 230 19.99 -6.98 -1.74
N GLY A 231 19.49 -5.88 -1.19
CA GLY A 231 18.58 -5.85 -0.05
C GLY A 231 17.17 -6.39 -0.37
N GLU A 232 16.74 -6.38 -1.64
CA GLU A 232 15.43 -6.91 -2.05
C GLU A 232 15.47 -8.43 -2.28
N SER A 233 16.56 -8.95 -2.84
CA SER A 233 16.74 -10.39 -3.15
C SER A 233 16.88 -11.31 -1.91
N ARG A 234 16.98 -10.74 -0.71
CA ARG A 234 17.21 -11.46 0.56
C ARG A 234 15.97 -11.56 1.46
N GLN A 235 14.81 -11.03 1.03
CA GLN A 235 13.52 -11.15 1.73
C GLN A 235 12.66 -12.25 1.09
#